data_AF-A0A959QA45-F1
#
_entry.id   AF-A0A959QA45-F1
#
_cell.length_a   1.000
_cell.length_b   1.000
_cell.length_c   1.000
_cell.angle_alpha   90.00
_cell.angle_beta   90.00
_cell.angle_gamma   90.00
#
_symmetry.space_group_name_H-M   'P 1'
#
loop_
_entity.id
_entity.type
_entity.pdbx_description
1 polymer ?
#
loop_
_entity_poly.entity_id
_entity_poly.type
_entity_poly.pdbx_seq_one_letter_code
_entity_poly.pdbx_strand_id
1 'polypeptide(L)'
;VQTMIEVGEGPEADFTAAIMGNTVQFTDASDGASSWSWTFGDGAVSSEQNPVHTYAQTGNFSVTLVVTNECGTATYSEQIAILAVMPVANFTAETQEGCVPLTVQFVDLSQNDPTAWNWTFQGGTPSTSTEQNPVVVYNNPGEFNVTLQVTNLAGTNSLVQNQYILVSGLPVANFLYDADLGVVSFTNTSTGGQTYDWDFGDGGSSASPSPTHIYQESGMYTVVLTVTNDCGSVQYEETIEVFVTSVEELAFLDRFVLFPNPNDGHYTLELSGRPNTDGPIRLRWTNLLGQTLGETEIDFHSGAYRESFDQQDWPRGVYLLQLQAGQQTTFRKVVFQ
;
A
#
# COMPACT_ATOMS: atom_id res chain seq x y z
N VAL A 1 97.22 -15.25 43.21
CA VAL A 1 95.90 -15.32 42.55
C VAL A 1 95.04 -14.31 43.27
N GLN A 2 94.79 -13.16 42.65
CA GLN A 2 93.96 -12.11 43.23
C GLN A 2 92.52 -12.44 42.82
N THR A 3 91.72 -12.93 43.76
CA THR A 3 90.28 -13.11 43.56
C THR A 3 89.65 -11.73 43.55
N MET A 4 89.17 -11.30 42.38
CA MET A 4 88.29 -10.14 42.27
C MET A 4 86.96 -10.50 42.93
N ILE A 5 86.48 -9.64 43.83
CA ILE A 5 85.10 -9.69 44.32
C ILE A 5 84.30 -8.86 43.32
N GLU A 6 83.45 -9.52 42.55
CA GLU A 6 82.45 -8.86 41.71
C GLU A 6 81.23 -8.60 42.59
N VAL A 7 80.85 -7.33 42.75
CA VAL A 7 79.62 -6.94 43.45
C VAL A 7 78.54 -6.83 42.39
N GLY A 8 77.54 -7.71 42.45
CA GLY A 8 76.40 -7.62 41.54
C GLY A 8 75.50 -6.44 41.87
N GLU A 9 74.87 -5.88 40.84
CA GLU A 9 73.89 -4.81 40.96
C GLU A 9 72.46 -5.38 41.05
N GLY A 10 71.61 -4.75 41.86
CA GLY A 10 70.18 -5.05 41.88
C GLY A 10 69.52 -4.66 40.56
N PRO A 11 68.32 -5.18 40.25
CA PRO A 11 67.64 -4.83 39.01
C PRO A 11 67.07 -3.40 39.11
N GLU A 12 66.81 -2.77 37.97
CA GLU A 12 66.01 -1.55 37.86
C GLU A 12 64.69 -1.89 37.16
N ALA A 13 63.55 -1.58 37.78
CA ALA A 13 62.24 -1.92 37.25
C ALA A 13 61.72 -0.79 36.35
N ASP A 14 61.31 -1.11 35.12
CA ASP A 14 60.64 -0.18 34.22
C ASP A 14 59.79 -0.93 33.19
N PHE A 15 58.76 -0.28 32.63
CA PHE A 15 58.00 -0.81 31.51
C PHE A 15 57.39 0.27 30.63
N THR A 16 56.98 -0.13 29.44
CA THR A 16 56.10 0.66 28.57
C THR A 16 54.79 -0.10 28.29
N ALA A 17 53.72 0.65 28.03
CA ALA A 17 52.40 0.09 27.76
C ALA A 17 51.83 0.62 26.44
N ALA A 18 51.37 -0.28 25.57
CA ALA A 18 50.65 0.05 24.34
C ALA A 18 49.18 -0.33 24.48
N ILE A 19 48.29 0.67 24.46
CA ILE A 19 46.85 0.48 24.68
C ILE A 19 46.13 0.33 23.33
N MET A 20 45.36 -0.75 23.18
CA MET A 20 44.54 -1.07 22.01
C MET A 20 43.12 -1.43 22.48
N GLY A 21 42.23 -0.43 22.53
CA GLY A 21 40.90 -0.59 23.12
C GLY A 21 41.00 -0.88 24.62
N ASN A 22 40.48 -2.03 25.05
CA ASN A 22 40.60 -2.52 26.43
C ASN A 22 41.76 -3.50 26.63
N THR A 23 42.58 -3.76 25.61
CA THR A 23 43.75 -4.64 25.69
C THR A 23 45.03 -3.81 25.75
N VAL A 24 45.94 -4.17 26.66
CA VAL A 24 47.21 -3.50 26.85
C VAL A 24 48.34 -4.50 26.66
N GLN A 25 49.26 -4.18 25.75
CA GLN A 25 50.51 -4.91 25.61
C GLN A 25 51.57 -4.22 26.46
N PHE A 26 52.11 -4.94 27.44
CA PHE A 26 53.20 -4.46 28.27
C PHE A 26 54.53 -4.93 27.70
N THR A 27 55.51 -4.04 27.66
CA THR A 27 56.89 -4.34 27.27
C THR A 27 57.81 -4.00 28.42
N ASP A 28 58.52 -5.01 28.92
CA ASP A 28 59.56 -4.86 29.93
C ASP A 28 60.67 -3.94 29.42
N ALA A 29 61.01 -2.93 30.22
CA ALA A 29 62.12 -2.02 29.99
C ALA A 29 63.14 -2.08 31.15
N SER A 30 62.97 -3.05 32.05
CA SER A 30 63.81 -3.24 33.24
C SER A 30 65.25 -3.61 32.86
N ASP A 31 66.22 -3.18 33.68
CA ASP A 31 67.62 -3.59 33.56
C ASP A 31 67.99 -4.65 34.62
N GLY A 32 68.82 -5.62 34.23
CA GLY A 32 69.36 -6.64 35.14
C GLY A 32 68.33 -7.63 35.74
N ALA A 33 67.11 -7.74 35.19
CA ALA A 33 66.04 -8.62 35.69
C ALA A 33 66.18 -10.08 35.22
N SER A 34 65.81 -11.03 36.09
CA SER A 34 65.78 -12.48 35.79
C SER A 34 64.40 -13.14 35.95
N SER A 35 63.46 -12.45 36.61
CA SER A 35 62.06 -12.88 36.74
C SER A 35 61.14 -11.68 36.89
N TRP A 36 59.90 -11.80 36.40
CA TRP A 36 58.87 -10.76 36.38
C TRP A 36 57.63 -11.19 37.15
N SER A 37 56.99 -10.26 37.84
CA SER A 37 55.70 -10.44 38.49
C SER A 37 54.86 -9.18 38.31
N TRP A 38 53.81 -9.30 37.51
CA TRP A 38 52.87 -8.24 37.19
C TRP A 38 51.61 -8.34 38.06
N THR A 39 51.12 -7.20 38.52
CA THR A 39 49.74 -7.05 39.00
C THR A 39 49.08 -5.94 38.21
N PHE A 40 47.96 -6.21 37.54
CA PHE A 40 47.35 -5.26 36.62
C PHE A 40 46.37 -4.28 37.29
N GLY A 41 46.16 -4.39 38.60
CA GLY A 41 45.28 -3.49 39.35
C GLY A 41 43.79 -3.85 39.28
N ASP A 42 43.40 -4.85 38.49
CA ASP A 42 42.06 -5.45 38.42
C ASP A 42 41.95 -6.82 39.11
N GLY A 43 43.01 -7.23 39.79
CA GLY A 43 43.14 -8.54 40.47
C GLY A 43 43.81 -9.62 39.62
N ALA A 44 44.05 -9.38 38.32
CA ALA A 44 44.82 -10.29 37.49
C ALA A 44 46.33 -10.09 37.69
N VAL A 45 47.09 -11.16 37.44
CA VAL A 45 48.55 -11.21 37.59
C VAL A 45 49.19 -11.96 36.41
N SER A 46 50.47 -11.73 36.17
CA SER A 46 51.27 -12.49 35.18
C SER A 46 52.72 -12.61 35.62
N SER A 47 53.42 -13.64 35.15
CA SER A 47 54.86 -13.81 35.31
C SER A 47 55.63 -13.78 33.98
N GLU A 48 54.95 -13.45 32.88
CA GLU A 48 55.58 -13.28 31.57
C GLU A 48 56.42 -12.01 31.55
N GLN A 49 57.49 -11.99 30.76
CA GLN A 49 58.29 -10.77 30.58
C GLN A 49 57.48 -9.66 29.88
N ASN A 50 56.75 -10.00 28.81
CA ASN A 50 55.98 -9.05 28.01
C ASN A 50 54.51 -9.50 27.90
N PRO A 51 53.71 -9.39 28.96
CA PRO A 51 52.34 -9.88 28.95
C PRO A 51 51.42 -9.00 28.11
N VAL A 52 50.36 -9.63 27.58
CA VAL A 52 49.19 -8.93 27.04
C VAL A 52 48.04 -9.15 28.00
N HIS A 53 47.38 -8.08 28.43
CA HIS A 53 46.26 -8.13 29.36
C HIS A 53 45.03 -7.41 28.80
N THR A 54 43.85 -8.00 28.96
CA THR A 54 42.58 -7.41 28.53
C THR A 54 41.73 -7.08 29.75
N TYR A 55 41.44 -5.79 29.95
CA TYR A 55 40.61 -5.31 31.04
C TYR A 55 39.13 -5.50 30.72
N ALA A 56 38.39 -6.09 31.67
CA ALA A 56 36.95 -6.31 31.54
C ALA A 56 36.13 -5.03 31.78
N GLN A 57 36.71 -4.03 32.45
CA GLN A 57 36.04 -2.77 32.81
C GLN A 57 36.91 -1.58 32.43
N THR A 58 36.25 -0.45 32.17
CA THR A 58 36.91 0.85 31.98
C THR A 58 37.26 1.46 33.33
N GLY A 59 38.37 2.18 33.41
CA GLY A 59 38.83 2.79 34.65
C GLY A 59 40.33 3.06 34.64
N ASN A 60 40.82 3.59 35.75
CA ASN A 60 42.26 3.75 35.98
C ASN A 60 42.75 2.57 36.81
N PHE A 61 43.73 1.84 36.29
CA PHE A 61 44.29 0.66 36.92
C PHE A 61 45.75 0.91 37.30
N SER A 62 46.09 0.58 38.54
CA SER A 62 47.47 0.66 39.03
C SER A 62 48.24 -0.59 38.62
N VAL A 63 48.98 -0.53 37.52
CA VAL A 63 49.81 -1.64 37.07
C VAL A 63 51.13 -1.58 37.83
N THR A 64 51.55 -2.71 38.39
CA THR A 64 52.81 -2.83 39.12
C THR A 64 53.61 -3.99 38.56
N LEU A 65 54.88 -3.71 38.21
CA LEU A 65 55.88 -4.70 37.85
C LEU A 65 56.87 -4.84 39.00
N VAL A 66 57.03 -6.07 39.49
CA VAL A 66 58.11 -6.45 40.40
C VAL A 66 59.09 -7.34 39.63
N VAL A 67 60.35 -6.90 39.54
CA VAL A 67 61.44 -7.69 38.94
C VAL A 67 62.43 -8.15 40.01
N THR A 68 63.06 -9.30 39.79
CA THR A 68 64.01 -9.89 40.73
C THR A 68 65.25 -10.42 40.01
N ASN A 69 66.40 -10.29 40.66
CA ASN A 69 67.65 -10.98 40.33
C ASN A 69 68.33 -11.51 41.60
N GLU A 70 69.51 -12.12 41.46
CA GLU A 70 70.25 -12.69 42.60
C GLU A 70 70.65 -11.66 43.66
N CYS A 71 70.69 -10.37 43.31
CA CYS A 71 71.10 -9.26 44.16
C CYS A 71 69.92 -8.54 44.82
N GLY A 72 68.68 -8.75 44.38
CA GLY A 72 67.49 -8.18 45.03
C GLY A 72 66.26 -8.03 44.14
N THR A 73 65.34 -7.18 44.58
CA THR A 73 64.06 -6.91 43.95
C THR A 73 63.86 -5.41 43.70
N ALA A 74 63.30 -5.04 42.56
CA ALA A 74 62.85 -3.68 42.27
C ALA A 74 61.37 -3.66 41.88
N THR A 75 60.73 -2.51 42.04
CA THR A 75 59.30 -2.34 41.78
C THR A 75 59.04 -1.02 41.08
N TYR A 76 58.22 -1.07 40.04
CA TYR A 76 57.74 0.10 39.32
C TYR A 76 56.22 0.02 39.15
N SER A 77 55.53 1.15 39.28
CA SER A 77 54.08 1.24 39.16
C SER A 77 53.66 2.42 38.30
N GLU A 78 52.68 2.21 37.43
CA GLU A 78 52.09 3.24 36.57
C GLU A 78 50.55 3.13 36.58
N GLN A 79 49.86 4.27 36.40
CA GLN A 79 48.42 4.31 36.22
C GLN A 79 48.08 4.18 34.72
N ILE A 80 47.39 3.10 34.36
CA ILE A 80 46.91 2.88 32.99
C ILE A 80 45.40 3.17 32.94
N ALA A 81 45.00 4.10 32.07
CA ALA A 81 43.60 4.46 31.88
C ALA A 81 42.98 3.67 30.71
N ILE A 82 41.98 2.86 31.02
CA ILE A 82 41.14 2.17 30.03
C ILE A 82 39.87 2.97 29.84
N LEU A 83 39.72 3.57 28.66
CA LEU A 83 38.59 4.44 28.35
C LEU A 83 37.44 3.66 27.72
N ALA A 84 36.22 4.13 27.99
CA ALA A 84 35.04 3.63 27.29
C ALA A 84 35.09 4.04 25.81
N VAL A 85 34.58 3.17 24.94
CA VAL A 85 34.41 3.44 23.51
C VAL A 85 32.98 3.92 23.27
N MET A 86 32.76 4.91 22.38
CA MET A 86 31.41 5.35 22.05
C MET A 86 30.52 4.18 21.60
N PRO A 87 29.23 4.17 21.98
CA PRO A 87 28.33 3.11 21.56
C PRO A 87 28.09 3.22 20.06
N VAL A 88 27.74 2.11 19.42
CA VAL A 88 27.30 2.09 18.02
C VAL A 88 25.87 1.59 17.99
N ALA A 89 24.92 2.48 17.69
CA ALA A 89 23.51 2.17 17.65
C ALA A 89 23.21 1.20 16.50
N ASN A 90 22.54 0.10 16.80
CA ASN A 90 22.08 -0.84 15.78
C ASN A 90 20.86 -1.63 16.28
N PHE A 91 19.99 -2.03 15.36
CA PHE A 91 18.81 -2.81 15.70
C PHE A 91 18.24 -3.59 14.53
N THR A 92 17.34 -4.52 14.84
CA THR A 92 16.48 -5.21 13.88
C THR A 92 15.04 -5.30 14.39
N ALA A 93 14.14 -5.82 13.56
CA ALA A 93 12.75 -6.12 13.90
C ALA A 93 12.39 -7.52 13.40
N GLU A 94 11.55 -8.25 14.15
CA GLU A 94 11.11 -9.60 13.77
C GLU A 94 10.23 -9.60 12.51
N THR A 95 9.48 -8.53 12.28
CA THR A 95 8.75 -8.27 11.05
C THR A 95 8.85 -6.80 10.68
N GLN A 96 8.93 -6.54 9.38
CA GLN A 96 9.01 -5.18 8.82
C GLN A 96 7.80 -4.84 7.96
N GLU A 97 6.96 -5.82 7.64
CA GLU A 97 5.77 -5.61 6.81
C GLU A 97 4.57 -6.42 7.32
N GLY A 98 3.37 -5.90 7.09
CA GLY A 98 2.14 -6.60 7.42
C GLY A 98 0.92 -5.69 7.47
N CYS A 99 -0.21 -6.25 7.89
CA CYS A 99 -1.49 -5.55 7.92
C CYS A 99 -1.79 -4.96 9.30
N VAL A 100 -2.59 -3.89 9.32
CA VAL A 100 -3.08 -3.33 10.60
C VAL A 100 -3.98 -4.34 11.36
N PRO A 101 -3.88 -4.41 12.70
CA PRO A 101 -2.79 -3.88 13.51
C PRO A 101 -1.53 -4.76 13.40
N LEU A 102 -0.38 -4.14 13.08
CA LEU A 102 0.91 -4.84 13.02
C LEU A 102 1.63 -4.72 14.35
N THR A 103 1.91 -5.85 15.00
CA THR A 103 2.75 -5.90 16.21
C THR A 103 4.18 -6.25 15.83
N VAL A 104 5.14 -5.43 16.23
CA VAL A 104 6.56 -5.56 15.89
C VAL A 104 7.38 -5.66 17.18
N GLN A 105 8.18 -6.72 17.30
CA GLN A 105 9.23 -6.85 18.31
C GLN A 105 10.54 -6.31 17.74
N PHE A 106 11.12 -5.31 18.40
CA PHE A 106 12.44 -4.78 18.07
C PHE A 106 13.52 -5.44 18.92
N VAL A 107 14.69 -5.64 18.32
CA VAL A 107 15.85 -6.24 18.98
C VAL A 107 17.05 -5.30 18.85
N ASP A 108 17.63 -4.93 19.98
CA ASP A 108 18.87 -4.15 20.05
C ASP A 108 20.07 -5.01 19.62
N LEU A 109 20.88 -4.46 18.72
CA LEU A 109 22.13 -5.05 18.23
C LEU A 109 23.31 -4.08 18.45
N SER A 110 23.13 -3.08 19.31
CA SER A 110 24.11 -2.03 19.54
C SER A 110 25.39 -2.57 20.18
N GLN A 111 26.53 -1.94 19.87
CA GLN A 111 27.85 -2.35 20.32
C GLN A 111 28.44 -1.39 21.36
N ASN A 112 29.53 -1.83 22.00
CA ASN A 112 30.29 -1.11 23.03
C ASN A 112 29.45 -0.81 24.29
N ASP A 113 28.78 -1.83 24.82
CA ASP A 113 28.12 -1.82 26.14
C ASP A 113 27.20 -0.61 26.39
N PRO A 114 26.14 -0.43 25.59
CA PRO A 114 25.11 0.58 25.88
C PRO A 114 24.47 0.32 27.25
N THR A 115 24.23 1.39 27.99
CA THR A 115 23.61 1.37 29.32
C THR A 115 22.24 2.03 29.36
N ALA A 116 21.83 2.72 28.29
CA ALA A 116 20.50 3.29 28.12
C ALA A 116 20.07 3.31 26.66
N TRP A 117 18.76 3.12 26.43
CA TRP A 117 18.11 3.15 25.13
C TRP A 117 17.03 4.23 25.10
N ASN A 118 16.87 4.88 23.96
CA ASN A 118 15.79 5.81 23.70
C ASN A 118 15.30 5.59 22.27
N TRP A 119 14.15 4.94 22.17
CA TRP A 119 13.51 4.62 20.91
C TRP A 119 12.48 5.68 20.53
N THR A 120 12.33 5.93 19.25
CA THR A 120 11.20 6.67 18.68
C THR A 120 10.60 5.89 17.52
N PHE A 121 9.30 5.63 17.61
CA PHE A 121 8.52 4.88 16.64
C PHE A 121 7.46 5.80 16.03
N GLN A 122 7.74 6.33 14.83
CA GLN A 122 6.77 7.18 14.14
C GLN A 122 5.48 6.38 13.90
N GLY A 123 4.33 6.87 14.37
CA GLY A 123 3.03 6.18 14.18
C GLY A 123 2.85 4.89 15.01
N GLY A 124 3.85 4.49 15.80
CA GLY A 124 3.78 3.34 16.69
C GLY A 124 3.11 3.66 18.04
N THR A 125 2.57 2.62 18.68
CA THR A 125 2.03 2.68 20.05
C THR A 125 2.75 1.61 20.90
N PRO A 126 3.57 1.98 21.90
CA PRO A 126 3.93 3.36 22.26
C PRO A 126 4.80 4.04 21.20
N SER A 127 4.79 5.38 21.16
CA SER A 127 5.59 6.17 20.19
C SER A 127 7.06 6.32 20.59
N THR A 128 7.41 6.00 21.84
CA THR A 128 8.77 5.98 22.37
C THR A 128 8.92 4.85 23.39
N SER A 129 10.15 4.41 23.64
CA SER A 129 10.46 3.43 24.70
C SER A 129 11.89 3.59 25.20
N THR A 130 12.13 3.18 26.45
CA THR A 130 13.47 3.06 27.04
C THR A 130 13.87 1.60 27.30
N GLU A 131 13.03 0.64 26.90
CA GLU A 131 13.36 -0.77 26.96
C GLU A 131 14.42 -1.11 25.92
N GLN A 132 15.29 -2.09 26.21
CA GLN A 132 16.29 -2.55 25.25
C GLN A 132 15.62 -3.20 24.02
N ASN A 133 14.60 -4.02 24.22
CA ASN A 133 13.91 -4.77 23.16
C ASN A 133 12.38 -4.54 23.24
N PRO A 134 11.88 -3.36 22.82
CA PRO A 134 10.48 -3.01 22.97
C PRO A 134 9.56 -3.71 21.96
N VAL A 135 8.30 -3.87 22.33
CA VAL A 135 7.20 -4.26 21.43
C VAL A 135 6.36 -3.04 21.08
N VAL A 136 6.04 -2.87 19.80
CA VAL A 136 5.30 -1.71 19.29
C VAL A 136 4.16 -2.18 18.39
N VAL A 137 3.00 -1.55 18.52
CA VAL A 137 1.83 -1.81 17.66
C VAL A 137 1.59 -0.62 16.73
N TYR A 138 1.46 -0.91 15.44
CA TYR A 138 1.07 0.05 14.40
C TYR A 138 -0.37 -0.19 13.98
N ASN A 139 -1.26 0.75 14.34
CA ASN A 139 -2.71 0.62 14.13
C ASN A 139 -3.20 1.28 12.83
N ASN A 140 -2.33 1.99 12.10
CA ASN A 140 -2.67 2.70 10.88
C ASN A 140 -1.74 2.25 9.75
N PRO A 141 -2.23 2.16 8.50
CA PRO A 141 -1.38 1.89 7.36
C PRO A 141 -0.43 3.06 7.11
N GLY A 142 0.74 2.77 6.56
CA GLY A 142 1.78 3.75 6.25
C GLY A 142 3.19 3.17 6.28
N GLU A 143 4.15 4.00 5.93
CA GLU A 143 5.57 3.72 6.06
C GLU A 143 6.13 4.51 7.24
N PHE A 144 6.80 3.83 8.16
CA PHE A 144 7.19 4.41 9.43
C PHE A 144 8.70 4.34 9.66
N ASN A 145 9.28 5.46 10.07
CA ASN A 145 10.67 5.51 10.50
C ASN A 145 10.82 4.98 11.92
N VAL A 146 11.98 4.37 12.19
CA VAL A 146 12.37 3.93 13.53
C VAL A 146 13.73 4.52 13.86
N THR A 147 13.81 5.14 15.04
CA THR A 147 15.05 5.73 15.56
C THR A 147 15.42 5.04 16.85
N LEU A 148 16.67 4.62 16.96
CA LEU A 148 17.30 4.21 18.21
C LEU A 148 18.42 5.19 18.56
N GLN A 149 18.43 5.66 19.79
CA GLN A 149 19.56 6.32 20.41
C GLN A 149 20.03 5.48 21.60
N VAL A 150 21.33 5.19 21.65
CA VAL A 150 21.97 4.46 22.75
C VAL A 150 23.06 5.28 23.41
N THR A 151 23.19 5.13 24.71
CA THR A 151 24.16 5.86 25.53
C THR A 151 24.99 4.89 26.36
N ASN A 152 26.27 5.19 26.53
CA ASN A 152 27.15 4.58 27.53
C ASN A 152 28.02 5.65 28.21
N LEU A 153 29.03 5.25 28.98
CA LEU A 153 29.93 6.18 29.68
C LEU A 153 30.76 7.09 28.76
N ALA A 154 31.04 6.66 27.52
CA ALA A 154 31.80 7.45 26.55
C ALA A 154 30.95 8.49 25.82
N GLY A 155 29.63 8.30 25.74
CA GLY A 155 28.74 9.21 25.04
C GLY A 155 27.50 8.53 24.49
N THR A 156 26.98 9.08 23.39
CA THR A 156 25.70 8.66 22.79
C THR A 156 25.85 8.55 21.28
N ASN A 157 25.19 7.57 20.69
CA ASN A 157 25.09 7.39 19.25
C ASN A 157 23.63 7.10 18.85
N SER A 158 23.27 7.41 17.60
CA SER A 158 21.91 7.19 17.11
C SER A 158 21.90 6.66 15.68
N LEU A 159 20.93 5.78 15.43
CA LEU A 159 20.62 5.23 14.12
C LEU A 159 19.16 5.54 13.80
N VAL A 160 18.92 6.05 12.60
CA VAL A 160 17.58 6.25 12.02
C VAL A 160 17.46 5.33 10.81
N GLN A 161 16.44 4.47 10.82
CA GLN A 161 16.02 3.70 9.66
C GLN A 161 14.75 4.34 9.09
N ASN A 162 14.85 4.84 7.86
CA ASN A 162 13.73 5.47 7.16
C ASN A 162 12.84 4.40 6.51
N GLN A 163 11.52 4.58 6.58
CA GLN A 163 10.52 3.66 6.01
C GLN A 163 10.77 2.20 6.41
N TYR A 164 11.21 2.00 7.66
CA TYR A 164 11.70 0.70 8.15
C TYR A 164 10.57 -0.31 8.37
N ILE A 165 9.38 0.18 8.72
CA ILE A 165 8.17 -0.62 8.91
C ILE A 165 7.12 -0.18 7.88
N LEU A 166 6.63 -1.11 7.08
CA LEU A 166 5.58 -0.92 6.09
C LEU A 166 4.28 -1.60 6.56
N VAL A 167 3.26 -0.80 6.85
CA VAL A 167 1.97 -1.32 7.31
C VAL A 167 0.92 -1.08 6.23
N SER A 168 0.31 -2.16 5.76
CA SER A 168 -0.80 -2.11 4.80
C SER A 168 -2.15 -2.17 5.51
N GLY A 169 -3.18 -1.69 4.81
CA GLY A 169 -4.56 -1.73 5.26
C GLY A 169 -5.42 -2.53 4.30
N LEU A 170 -6.69 -2.66 4.66
CA LEU A 170 -7.72 -3.09 3.70
C LEU A 170 -7.72 -2.15 2.48
N PRO A 171 -8.10 -2.67 1.30
CA PRO A 171 -8.29 -1.80 0.15
C PRO A 171 -9.46 -0.83 0.39
N VAL A 172 -9.55 0.20 -0.44
CA VAL A 172 -10.74 1.07 -0.51
C VAL A 172 -11.44 0.77 -1.82
N ALA A 173 -12.63 0.15 -1.75
CA ALA A 173 -13.44 -0.15 -2.91
C ALA A 173 -14.24 1.07 -3.36
N ASN A 174 -14.23 1.34 -4.67
CA ASN A 174 -15.08 2.36 -5.30
C ASN A 174 -15.14 2.14 -6.83
N PHE A 175 -16.21 2.63 -7.46
CA PHE A 175 -16.31 2.68 -8.91
C PHE A 175 -17.15 3.86 -9.40
N LEU A 176 -17.04 4.12 -10.70
CA LEU A 176 -17.95 4.97 -11.47
C LEU A 176 -18.61 4.12 -12.55
N TYR A 177 -19.72 4.58 -13.09
CA TYR A 177 -20.38 3.92 -14.21
C TYR A 177 -20.93 4.93 -15.22
N ASP A 178 -21.03 4.49 -16.46
CA ASP A 178 -21.70 5.19 -17.56
C ASP A 178 -22.69 4.22 -18.20
N ALA A 179 -23.97 4.61 -18.25
CA ALA A 179 -25.06 3.76 -18.71
C ALA A 179 -25.66 4.30 -19.99
N ASP A 180 -25.67 3.47 -21.04
CA ASP A 180 -26.25 3.79 -22.33
C ASP A 180 -27.05 2.59 -22.84
N LEU A 181 -28.38 2.74 -22.88
CA LEU A 181 -29.32 1.79 -23.49
C LEU A 181 -29.08 0.31 -23.11
N GLY A 182 -29.00 0.01 -21.82
CA GLY A 182 -28.77 -1.35 -21.30
C GLY A 182 -27.31 -1.77 -21.23
N VAL A 183 -26.39 -1.05 -21.87
CA VAL A 183 -24.95 -1.27 -21.75
C VAL A 183 -24.40 -0.36 -20.66
N VAL A 184 -23.73 -0.92 -19.67
CA VAL A 184 -23.10 -0.16 -18.59
C VAL A 184 -21.61 -0.42 -18.57
N SER A 185 -20.82 0.64 -18.71
CA SER A 185 -19.37 0.60 -18.59
C SER A 185 -18.96 1.02 -17.18
N PHE A 186 -18.31 0.12 -16.45
CA PHE A 186 -17.83 0.38 -15.10
C PHE A 186 -16.35 0.77 -15.12
N THR A 187 -16.01 1.80 -14.36
CA THR A 187 -14.63 2.25 -14.14
C THR A 187 -14.29 2.07 -12.67
N ASN A 188 -13.40 1.14 -12.38
CA ASN A 188 -12.90 0.94 -11.03
C ASN A 188 -11.99 2.09 -10.59
N THR A 189 -12.33 2.72 -9.47
CA THR A 189 -11.59 3.81 -8.85
C THR A 189 -11.03 3.43 -7.48
N SER A 190 -11.01 2.13 -7.18
CA SER A 190 -10.52 1.56 -5.93
C SER A 190 -9.02 1.78 -5.75
N THR A 191 -8.58 1.82 -4.50
CA THR A 191 -7.16 1.95 -4.14
C THR A 191 -6.70 0.79 -3.26
N GLY A 192 -5.43 0.40 -3.37
CA GLY A 192 -4.84 -0.66 -2.56
C GLY A 192 -5.34 -2.08 -2.86
N GLY A 193 -6.14 -2.28 -3.91
CA GLY A 193 -6.66 -3.59 -4.34
C GLY A 193 -5.72 -4.31 -5.32
N GLN A 194 -5.72 -5.63 -5.26
CA GLN A 194 -4.96 -6.51 -6.18
C GLN A 194 -5.90 -7.32 -7.09
N THR A 195 -7.06 -7.74 -6.58
CA THR A 195 -8.07 -8.47 -7.35
C THR A 195 -9.45 -7.85 -7.18
N TYR A 196 -10.31 -8.08 -8.16
CA TYR A 196 -11.62 -7.47 -8.29
C TYR A 196 -12.64 -8.53 -8.67
N ASP A 197 -13.81 -8.47 -8.06
CA ASP A 197 -14.95 -9.33 -8.37
C ASP A 197 -16.23 -8.48 -8.38
N TRP A 198 -16.91 -8.47 -9.51
CA TRP A 198 -18.12 -7.71 -9.76
C TRP A 198 -19.33 -8.63 -9.73
N ASP A 199 -20.37 -8.22 -9.00
CA ASP A 199 -21.73 -8.73 -9.14
C ASP A 199 -22.59 -7.59 -9.69
N PHE A 200 -23.20 -7.79 -10.86
CA PHE A 200 -24.00 -6.76 -11.52
C PHE A 200 -25.44 -6.69 -11.00
N GLY A 201 -25.83 -7.58 -10.08
CA GLY A 201 -27.16 -7.59 -9.47
C GLY A 201 -28.24 -8.23 -10.35
N ASP A 202 -27.90 -8.68 -11.55
CA ASP A 202 -28.76 -9.44 -12.48
C ASP A 202 -28.34 -10.92 -12.62
N GLY A 203 -27.39 -11.36 -11.79
CA GLY A 203 -26.75 -12.68 -11.84
C GLY A 203 -25.51 -12.76 -12.72
N GLY A 204 -25.17 -11.68 -13.44
CA GLY A 204 -23.90 -11.52 -14.13
C GLY A 204 -22.74 -11.15 -13.20
N SER A 205 -21.51 -11.53 -13.58
CA SER A 205 -20.30 -11.20 -12.82
C SER A 205 -19.08 -10.96 -13.72
N SER A 206 -18.02 -10.38 -13.15
CA SER A 206 -16.75 -10.18 -13.85
C SER A 206 -15.57 -10.07 -12.89
N ALA A 207 -14.38 -10.50 -13.32
CA ALA A 207 -13.12 -10.28 -12.60
C ALA A 207 -12.23 -9.20 -13.25
N SER A 208 -12.68 -8.60 -14.36
CA SER A 208 -11.93 -7.54 -15.03
C SER A 208 -11.89 -6.29 -14.15
N PRO A 209 -10.76 -5.54 -14.10
CA PRO A 209 -10.66 -4.33 -13.29
C PRO A 209 -11.75 -3.30 -13.62
N SER A 210 -12.06 -3.08 -14.90
CA SER A 210 -13.09 -2.16 -15.38
C SER A 210 -13.92 -2.85 -16.48
N PRO A 211 -15.02 -3.55 -16.14
CA PRO A 211 -15.83 -4.30 -17.10
C PRO A 211 -16.88 -3.44 -17.77
N THR A 212 -17.39 -3.94 -18.90
CA THR A 212 -18.68 -3.51 -19.47
C THR A 212 -19.65 -4.68 -19.32
N HIS A 213 -20.90 -4.38 -18.94
CA HIS A 213 -21.98 -5.35 -18.79
C HIS A 213 -23.21 -4.93 -19.59
N ILE A 214 -24.03 -5.89 -20.01
CA ILE A 214 -25.24 -5.65 -20.82
C ILE A 214 -26.45 -6.23 -20.07
N TYR A 215 -27.31 -5.35 -19.57
CA TYR A 215 -28.58 -5.70 -18.94
C TYR A 215 -29.66 -5.94 -19.98
N GLN A 216 -30.47 -6.99 -19.79
CA GLN A 216 -31.53 -7.37 -20.73
C GLN A 216 -32.89 -6.72 -20.43
N GLU A 217 -33.09 -6.25 -19.19
CA GLU A 217 -34.34 -5.65 -18.75
C GLU A 217 -34.09 -4.30 -18.08
N SER A 218 -35.01 -3.35 -18.26
CA SER A 218 -34.97 -2.09 -17.51
C SER A 218 -35.27 -2.35 -16.04
N GLY A 219 -34.54 -1.70 -15.13
CA GLY A 219 -34.71 -1.91 -13.71
C GLY A 219 -33.68 -1.19 -12.84
N MET A 220 -33.83 -1.37 -11.53
CA MET A 220 -32.84 -0.97 -10.54
C MET A 220 -31.96 -2.18 -10.22
N TYR A 221 -30.65 -2.04 -10.38
CA TYR A 221 -29.68 -3.10 -10.11
C TYR A 221 -28.71 -2.65 -9.03
N THR A 222 -28.52 -3.47 -8.00
CA THR A 222 -27.49 -3.24 -6.99
C THR A 222 -26.20 -3.89 -7.45
N VAL A 223 -25.25 -3.07 -7.88
CA VAL A 223 -23.94 -3.51 -8.34
C VAL A 223 -23.00 -3.55 -7.15
N VAL A 224 -22.31 -4.67 -6.96
CA VAL A 224 -21.34 -4.89 -5.89
C VAL A 224 -19.96 -5.09 -6.49
N LEU A 225 -19.00 -4.26 -6.07
CA LEU A 225 -17.58 -4.47 -6.35
C LEU A 225 -16.90 -4.96 -5.08
N THR A 226 -16.39 -6.20 -5.10
CA THR A 226 -15.50 -6.75 -4.09
C THR A 226 -14.05 -6.52 -4.50
N VAL A 227 -13.28 -5.83 -3.66
CA VAL A 227 -11.86 -5.55 -3.87
C VAL A 227 -11.06 -6.27 -2.81
N THR A 228 -10.02 -7.00 -3.22
CA THR A 228 -9.21 -7.81 -2.30
C THR A 228 -7.73 -7.51 -2.44
N ASN A 229 -7.02 -7.47 -1.31
CA ASN A 229 -5.56 -7.47 -1.22
C ASN A 229 -5.10 -8.45 -0.13
N ASP A 230 -3.79 -8.49 0.15
CA ASP A 230 -3.21 -9.38 1.17
C ASP A 230 -3.76 -9.16 2.59
N CYS A 231 -4.33 -7.99 2.89
CA CYS A 231 -4.93 -7.66 4.18
C CYS A 231 -6.41 -8.03 4.28
N GLY A 232 -7.06 -8.37 3.17
CA GLY A 232 -8.45 -8.82 3.13
C GLY A 232 -9.25 -8.18 2.01
N SER A 233 -10.57 -8.28 2.14
CA SER A 233 -11.54 -7.86 1.13
C SER A 233 -12.49 -6.82 1.69
N VAL A 234 -12.87 -5.85 0.84
CA VAL A 234 -13.95 -4.90 1.12
C VAL A 234 -14.92 -4.87 -0.06
N GLN A 235 -16.16 -4.48 0.22
CA GLN A 235 -17.20 -4.31 -0.79
C GLN A 235 -17.63 -2.86 -0.87
N TYR A 236 -17.95 -2.42 -2.08
CA TYR A 236 -18.67 -1.18 -2.35
C TYR A 236 -19.88 -1.52 -3.20
N GLU A 237 -21.05 -1.02 -2.78
CA GLU A 237 -22.33 -1.29 -3.42
C GLU A 237 -22.96 0.02 -3.89
N GLU A 238 -23.46 0.04 -5.12
CA GLU A 238 -24.23 1.17 -5.66
C GLU A 238 -25.43 0.65 -6.44
N THR A 239 -26.60 1.27 -6.21
CA THR A 239 -27.83 0.91 -6.94
C THR A 239 -27.98 1.85 -8.13
N ILE A 240 -27.95 1.27 -9.33
CA ILE A 240 -28.04 2.01 -10.60
C ILE A 240 -29.40 1.77 -11.26
N GLU A 241 -29.92 2.78 -11.95
CA GLU A 241 -31.11 2.65 -12.80
C GLU A 241 -30.64 2.38 -14.24
N VAL A 242 -31.11 1.28 -14.83
CA VAL A 242 -30.79 0.91 -16.19
C VAL A 242 -32.06 0.94 -17.04
N PHE A 243 -31.98 1.63 -18.17
CA PHE A 243 -33.02 1.64 -19.18
C PHE A 243 -32.57 0.85 -20.39
N VAL A 244 -33.28 -0.24 -20.68
CA VAL A 244 -33.19 -0.98 -21.93
C VAL A 244 -34.34 -0.50 -22.83
N THR A 245 -34.03 -0.11 -24.06
CA THR A 245 -35.08 0.21 -25.04
C THR A 245 -35.55 -1.07 -25.71
N SER A 246 -36.84 -1.39 -25.59
CA SER A 246 -37.49 -2.45 -26.38
C SER A 246 -37.87 -1.99 -27.79
N VAL A 247 -37.40 -0.81 -28.19
CA VAL A 247 -37.76 -0.15 -29.44
C VAL A 247 -36.46 0.22 -30.10
N GLU A 248 -36.00 -0.63 -31.03
CA GLU A 248 -35.14 -0.13 -32.09
C GLU A 248 -35.96 0.93 -32.84
N GLU A 249 -35.68 2.21 -32.57
CA GLU A 249 -36.22 3.30 -33.36
C GLU A 249 -35.82 3.05 -34.83
N LEU A 250 -36.72 3.39 -35.76
CA LEU A 250 -36.49 3.18 -37.19
C LEU A 250 -35.27 4.01 -37.65
N ALA A 251 -34.06 3.46 -37.56
CA ALA A 251 -32.80 4.17 -37.79
C ALA A 251 -32.66 4.70 -39.24
N PHE A 252 -33.48 4.18 -40.16
CA PHE A 252 -33.54 4.69 -41.53
C PHE A 252 -34.39 5.97 -41.67
N LEU A 253 -35.18 6.36 -40.67
CA LEU A 253 -36.16 7.44 -40.79
C LEU A 253 -35.61 8.77 -40.27
N ASP A 254 -35.33 9.72 -41.16
CA ASP A 254 -34.83 11.05 -40.79
C ASP A 254 -35.99 12.02 -40.42
N ARG A 255 -37.18 11.79 -40.97
CA ARG A 255 -38.34 12.67 -40.81
C ARG A 255 -39.64 11.86 -40.76
N PHE A 256 -40.47 12.18 -39.77
CA PHE A 256 -41.83 11.67 -39.62
C PHE A 256 -42.75 12.82 -39.21
N VAL A 257 -43.51 13.36 -40.18
CA VAL A 257 -44.42 14.49 -39.98
C VAL A 257 -45.86 14.08 -40.28
N LEU A 258 -46.77 14.55 -39.43
CA LEU A 258 -48.21 14.48 -39.62
C LEU A 258 -48.74 15.90 -39.65
N PHE A 259 -49.40 16.31 -40.74
CA PHE A 259 -49.94 17.66 -40.84
C PHE A 259 -51.23 17.73 -41.68
N PRO A 260 -52.22 18.56 -41.28
CA PRO A 260 -52.28 19.26 -40.01
C PRO A 260 -52.43 18.26 -38.84
N ASN A 261 -51.93 18.65 -37.66
CA ASN A 261 -52.11 17.89 -36.42
C ASN A 261 -52.07 18.88 -35.24
N PRO A 262 -53.22 19.22 -34.62
CA PRO A 262 -54.53 18.58 -34.76
C PRO A 262 -55.19 18.72 -36.13
N ASN A 263 -56.11 17.80 -36.46
CA ASN A 263 -56.90 17.78 -37.69
C ASN A 263 -58.35 17.34 -37.42
N ASP A 264 -59.20 17.34 -38.43
CA ASP A 264 -60.61 16.93 -38.36
C ASP A 264 -60.85 15.47 -38.81
N GLY A 265 -59.79 14.66 -38.85
CA GLY A 265 -59.78 13.34 -39.49
C GLY A 265 -59.01 13.32 -40.82
N HIS A 266 -58.69 14.48 -41.41
CA HIS A 266 -57.85 14.59 -42.61
C HIS A 266 -56.43 15.05 -42.29
N TYR A 267 -55.42 14.25 -42.64
CA TYR A 267 -54.02 14.63 -42.47
C TYR A 267 -53.11 13.96 -43.50
N THR A 268 -51.96 14.57 -43.74
CA THR A 268 -50.88 14.03 -44.55
C THR A 268 -49.82 13.41 -43.64
N LEU A 269 -49.46 12.17 -43.94
CA LEU A 269 -48.24 11.53 -43.46
C LEU A 269 -47.12 11.85 -44.45
N GLU A 270 -46.01 12.42 -43.95
CA GLU A 270 -44.79 12.61 -44.73
C GLU A 270 -43.62 11.97 -43.99
N LEU A 271 -43.01 10.98 -44.66
CA LEU A 271 -41.83 10.27 -44.20
C LEU A 271 -40.67 10.54 -45.16
N SER A 272 -39.49 10.81 -44.63
CA SER A 272 -38.26 10.82 -45.43
C SER A 272 -37.10 10.24 -44.64
N GLY A 273 -36.18 9.60 -45.33
CA GLY A 273 -35.04 8.92 -44.72
C GLY A 273 -34.21 8.15 -45.72
N ARG A 274 -33.40 7.22 -45.22
CA ARG A 274 -32.70 6.24 -46.05
C ARG A 274 -33.71 5.23 -46.61
N PRO A 275 -33.56 4.79 -47.87
CA PRO A 275 -34.34 3.70 -48.44
C PRO A 275 -34.38 2.47 -47.54
N ASN A 276 -35.57 1.89 -47.35
CA ASN A 276 -35.73 0.62 -46.68
C ASN A 276 -36.19 -0.44 -47.69
N THR A 277 -35.37 -1.48 -47.88
CA THR A 277 -35.63 -2.59 -48.82
C THR A 277 -36.00 -3.90 -48.11
N ASP A 278 -36.10 -3.89 -46.78
CA ASP A 278 -36.28 -5.10 -45.98
C ASP A 278 -37.76 -5.55 -45.87
N GLY A 279 -38.65 -4.87 -46.59
CA GLY A 279 -40.08 -5.16 -46.64
C GLY A 279 -40.95 -3.91 -46.46
N PRO A 280 -42.28 -4.06 -46.55
CA PRO A 280 -43.18 -2.92 -46.34
C PRO A 280 -43.15 -2.45 -44.88
N ILE A 281 -43.41 -1.15 -44.68
CA ILE A 281 -43.62 -0.59 -43.34
C ILE A 281 -45.10 -0.73 -43.00
N ARG A 282 -45.41 -1.33 -41.85
CA ARG A 282 -46.79 -1.42 -41.37
C ARG A 282 -47.16 -0.18 -40.57
N LEU A 283 -48.25 0.46 -40.96
CA LEU A 283 -48.92 1.51 -40.22
C LEU A 283 -50.07 0.91 -39.42
N ARG A 284 -50.16 1.24 -38.13
CA ARG A 284 -51.29 0.83 -37.26
C ARG A 284 -51.77 2.01 -36.44
N TRP A 285 -53.08 2.23 -36.43
CA TRP A 285 -53.71 3.23 -35.56
C TRP A 285 -54.34 2.56 -34.35
N THR A 286 -54.01 3.05 -33.16
CA THR A 286 -54.59 2.59 -31.89
C THR A 286 -55.16 3.77 -31.11
N ASN A 287 -56.28 3.55 -30.42
CA ASN A 287 -56.76 4.53 -29.45
C ASN A 287 -56.00 4.41 -28.12
N LEU A 288 -56.25 5.34 -27.20
CA LEU A 288 -55.61 5.34 -25.87
C LEU A 288 -55.96 4.12 -25.00
N LEU A 289 -56.98 3.33 -25.38
CA LEU A 289 -57.35 2.07 -24.72
C LEU A 289 -56.62 0.86 -25.34
N GLY A 290 -55.75 1.07 -26.33
CA GLY A 290 -55.00 0.01 -27.01
C GLY A 290 -55.80 -0.74 -28.09
N GLN A 291 -57.01 -0.28 -28.45
CA GLN A 291 -57.80 -0.89 -29.51
C GLN A 291 -57.27 -0.45 -30.88
N THR A 292 -57.00 -1.41 -31.77
CA THR A 292 -56.64 -1.16 -33.16
C THR A 292 -57.86 -0.70 -33.97
N LEU A 293 -57.73 0.43 -34.66
CA LEU A 293 -58.78 1.04 -35.48
C LEU A 293 -58.55 0.85 -36.98
N GLY A 294 -57.29 0.69 -37.38
CA GLY A 294 -56.92 0.45 -38.77
C GLY A 294 -55.47 0.02 -38.89
N GLU A 295 -55.17 -0.66 -40.00
CA GLU A 295 -53.82 -1.05 -40.39
C GLU A 295 -53.67 -0.91 -41.91
N THR A 296 -52.49 -0.51 -42.36
CA THR A 296 -52.09 -0.55 -43.77
C THR A 296 -50.60 -0.80 -43.89
N GLU A 297 -50.14 -1.14 -45.08
CA GLU A 297 -48.72 -1.33 -45.40
C GLU A 297 -48.30 -0.30 -46.46
N ILE A 298 -47.14 0.31 -46.27
CA ILE A 298 -46.59 1.33 -47.16
C ILE A 298 -45.25 0.89 -47.75
N ASP A 299 -45.01 1.32 -48.98
CA ASP A 299 -43.74 1.16 -49.67
C ASP A 299 -42.80 2.33 -49.32
N PHE A 300 -41.60 2.01 -48.79
CA PHE A 300 -40.55 2.97 -48.47
C PHE A 300 -39.22 2.70 -49.18
N HIS A 301 -39.22 1.93 -50.29
CA HIS A 301 -38.02 1.60 -51.06
C HIS A 301 -37.32 2.84 -51.65
N SER A 302 -38.02 3.96 -51.80
CA SER A 302 -37.47 5.22 -52.30
C SER A 302 -36.77 6.07 -51.22
N GLY A 303 -36.99 5.77 -49.94
CA GLY A 303 -36.61 6.64 -48.82
C GLY A 303 -37.54 7.85 -48.61
N ALA A 304 -38.66 7.94 -49.34
CA ALA A 304 -39.65 9.01 -49.17
C ALA A 304 -41.08 8.50 -49.39
N TYR A 305 -41.98 8.89 -48.50
CA TYR A 305 -43.41 8.54 -48.60
C TYR A 305 -44.27 9.74 -48.23
N ARG A 306 -45.33 9.95 -49.01
CA ARG A 306 -46.31 11.01 -48.74
C ARG A 306 -47.70 10.57 -49.16
N GLU A 307 -48.62 10.51 -48.20
CA GLU A 307 -50.02 10.15 -48.44
C GLU A 307 -50.95 10.94 -47.52
N SER A 308 -52.14 11.26 -48.02
CA SER A 308 -53.23 11.85 -47.22
C SER A 308 -54.19 10.76 -46.78
N PHE A 309 -54.53 10.76 -45.49
CA PHE A 309 -55.52 9.88 -44.89
C PHE A 309 -56.79 10.67 -44.58
N ASP A 310 -57.94 10.06 -44.90
CA ASP A 310 -59.28 10.52 -44.52
C ASP A 310 -59.88 9.50 -43.55
N GLN A 311 -60.01 9.92 -42.29
CA GLN A 311 -60.52 9.10 -41.18
C GLN A 311 -61.62 9.85 -40.42
N GLN A 312 -62.41 10.68 -41.12
CA GLN A 312 -63.49 11.47 -40.51
C GLN A 312 -64.57 10.62 -39.82
N ASP A 313 -64.69 9.35 -40.17
CA ASP A 313 -65.62 8.42 -39.52
C ASP A 313 -65.18 8.03 -38.10
N TRP A 314 -63.95 8.31 -37.70
CA TRP A 314 -63.47 8.01 -36.36
C TRP A 314 -63.89 9.11 -35.36
N PRO A 315 -64.17 8.75 -34.10
CA PRO A 315 -64.50 9.75 -33.08
C PRO A 315 -63.39 10.80 -32.91
N ARG A 316 -63.75 11.99 -32.45
CA ARG A 316 -62.76 12.98 -32.00
C ARG A 316 -61.98 12.42 -30.82
N GLY A 317 -60.67 12.60 -30.82
CA GLY A 317 -59.81 11.99 -29.81
C GLY A 317 -58.34 12.00 -30.16
N VAL A 318 -57.56 11.31 -29.33
CA VAL A 318 -56.12 11.13 -29.51
C VAL A 318 -55.86 9.68 -29.91
N TYR A 319 -55.06 9.50 -30.95
CA TYR A 319 -54.66 8.21 -31.49
C TYR A 319 -53.13 8.11 -31.54
N LEU A 320 -52.63 6.88 -31.46
CA LEU A 320 -51.23 6.55 -31.71
C LEU A 320 -51.12 5.88 -33.08
N LEU A 321 -50.39 6.52 -33.98
CA LEU A 321 -49.92 5.93 -35.23
C LEU A 321 -48.58 5.24 -34.98
N GLN A 322 -48.61 3.92 -35.02
CA GLN A 322 -47.43 3.06 -35.00
C GLN A 322 -46.91 2.86 -36.42
N LEU A 323 -45.61 3.03 -36.63
CA LEU A 323 -44.87 2.56 -37.80
C LEU A 323 -44.01 1.39 -37.37
N GLN A 324 -44.10 0.26 -38.06
CA GLN A 324 -43.31 -0.94 -37.79
C GLN A 324 -42.60 -1.41 -39.07
N ALA A 325 -41.29 -1.64 -38.98
CA ALA A 325 -40.50 -2.27 -40.05
C ALA A 325 -39.70 -3.43 -39.44
N GLY A 326 -40.08 -4.66 -39.77
CA GLY A 326 -39.52 -5.84 -39.10
C GLY A 326 -39.77 -5.82 -37.58
N GLN A 327 -38.69 -5.82 -36.80
CA GLN A 327 -38.73 -5.69 -35.33
C GLN A 327 -38.70 -4.24 -34.84
N GLN A 328 -38.36 -3.29 -35.72
CA GLN A 328 -38.24 -1.88 -35.37
C GLN A 328 -39.62 -1.22 -35.35
N THR A 329 -39.84 -0.31 -34.40
CA THR A 329 -41.12 0.38 -34.24
C THR A 329 -40.91 1.85 -33.87
N THR A 330 -41.79 2.74 -34.29
CA THR A 330 -41.88 4.10 -33.72
C THR A 330 -43.32 4.56 -33.68
N PHE A 331 -43.63 5.57 -32.86
CA PHE A 331 -44.98 6.07 -32.67
C PHE A 331 -45.06 7.57 -32.91
N ARG A 332 -46.20 8.04 -33.41
CA ARG A 332 -46.60 9.45 -33.39
C ARG A 332 -48.04 9.61 -32.95
N LYS A 333 -48.27 10.67 -32.19
CA LYS A 333 -49.60 11.10 -31.77
C LYS A 333 -50.33 11.76 -32.93
N VAL A 334 -51.56 11.34 -33.20
CA VAL A 334 -52.50 11.98 -34.13
C VAL A 334 -53.70 12.49 -33.32
N VAL A 335 -54.12 13.74 -33.53
CA VAL A 335 -55.20 14.37 -32.77
C VAL A 335 -56.34 14.78 -33.70
N PHE A 336 -57.52 14.18 -33.49
CA PHE A 336 -58.75 14.51 -34.22
C PHE A 336 -59.63 15.45 -33.39
N GLN A 337 -60.02 16.59 -33.94
CA GLN A 337 -60.74 17.69 -33.30
C GLN A 337 -62.08 18.03 -33.94
#